data_AF-A0A6J1GF70-F1
#
_entry.id   AF-A0A6J1GF70-F1
#
_cell.length_a   1.000
_cell.length_b   1.000
_cell.length_c   1.000
_cell.angle_alpha   90.00
_cell.angle_beta   90.00
_cell.angle_gamma   90.00
#
_symmetry.space_group_name_H-M   'P 1'
#
loop_
_entity.id
_entity.type
_entity.pdbx_description
1 polymer ?
#
loop_
_entity_poly.entity_id
_entity_poly.type
_entity_poly.pdbx_seq_one_letter_code
_entity_poly.pdbx_strand_id
1 'polypeptide(L)'
;MNSALRNAYFIFSRSLNPTSNPSSFPLILSLHSLQSIAVSCLPLRIKRQQQPYRSPCSSFFCSSSSMAGADADAPAASSSVEKQFVDFRVQLEDSGSLRDRIRSVAMEIESSTRLMQASLLLVHQSRLAPEVLEKPKAQVGLLKSLYKRLAEILRESPGLYYRYHGDWRSETQTAVSLLAFIHWLETGELLLHPEAEEKLGLNESDFTLDVEDYLIGICFMSNELPRYVVNQVTVGDYDCPRKVLKFFTDLHAAFRMLNLRNDFLRKKFDGMKYDLRRVEEVYYDVKIRGLSATRD
;
A
#
# COMPACT_ATOMS: atom_id res chain seq x y z
N MET A 1 -63.20 -23.49 28.97
CA MET A 1 -63.79 -22.59 27.96
C MET A 1 -63.03 -22.78 26.66
N ASN A 2 -63.74 -23.21 25.60
CA ASN A 2 -63.53 -23.06 24.14
C ASN A 2 -62.11 -22.75 23.59
N SER A 3 -61.58 -23.36 22.52
CA SER A 3 -62.08 -24.42 21.61
C SER A 3 -60.92 -25.07 20.84
N ALA A 4 -61.14 -26.33 20.45
CA ALA A 4 -60.52 -27.07 19.33
C ALA A 4 -60.48 -26.26 18.00
N LEU A 5 -59.67 -26.58 16.98
CA LEU A 5 -59.49 -27.85 16.23
C LEU A 5 -58.06 -27.90 15.63
N ARG A 6 -57.25 -28.98 15.64
CA ARG A 6 -57.32 -30.30 14.95
C ARG A 6 -57.73 -30.29 13.47
N ASN A 7 -56.78 -30.58 12.58
CA ASN A 7 -56.91 -31.72 11.66
C ASN A 7 -55.56 -32.20 11.08
N ALA A 8 -55.51 -33.45 10.62
CA ALA A 8 -54.34 -34.15 10.09
C ALA A 8 -54.73 -35.01 8.86
N TYR A 9 -53.84 -35.95 8.47
CA TYR A 9 -53.86 -36.92 7.34
C TYR A 9 -53.21 -36.39 6.04
N PHE A 10 -52.13 -36.93 5.42
CA PHE A 10 -51.53 -38.28 5.16
C PHE A 10 -51.98 -39.01 3.86
N ILE A 11 -50.99 -39.58 3.12
CA ILE A 11 -51.02 -40.72 2.12
C ILE A 11 -51.51 -40.37 0.68
N PHE A 12 -50.88 -40.76 -0.47
CA PHE A 12 -49.59 -41.46 -0.78
C PHE A 12 -49.05 -41.31 -2.24
N SER A 13 -47.71 -41.24 -2.40
CA SER A 13 -46.81 -42.05 -3.27
C SER A 13 -47.11 -42.47 -4.74
N ARG A 14 -46.20 -42.10 -5.68
CA ARG A 14 -45.49 -42.89 -6.75
C ARG A 14 -44.94 -41.92 -7.83
N SER A 15 -43.63 -41.78 -8.07
CA SER A 15 -42.64 -42.70 -8.67
C SER A 15 -42.85 -43.02 -10.16
N LEU A 16 -41.94 -42.53 -11.02
CA LEU A 16 -41.07 -43.35 -11.90
C LEU A 16 -40.03 -42.48 -12.66
N ASN A 17 -38.83 -43.03 -12.83
CA ASN A 17 -37.69 -42.59 -13.67
C ASN A 17 -37.44 -43.75 -14.70
N PRO A 18 -36.47 -43.77 -15.64
CA PRO A 18 -35.57 -42.72 -16.17
C PRO A 18 -35.38 -42.77 -17.73
N THR A 19 -34.36 -42.05 -18.26
CA THR A 19 -33.42 -42.39 -19.39
C THR A 19 -33.31 -41.50 -20.65
N SER A 20 -32.07 -41.53 -21.20
CA SER A 20 -31.54 -41.17 -22.53
C SER A 20 -31.28 -39.70 -22.97
N ASN A 21 -29.97 -39.36 -22.99
CA ASN A 21 -29.28 -38.44 -23.92
C ASN A 21 -29.05 -39.17 -25.30
N PRO A 22 -28.47 -38.58 -26.39
CA PRO A 22 -27.73 -37.30 -26.51
C PRO A 22 -27.97 -36.42 -27.79
N SER A 23 -27.27 -35.27 -27.84
CA SER A 23 -26.59 -34.65 -29.02
C SER A 23 -27.20 -33.43 -29.76
N SER A 24 -26.29 -32.51 -30.13
CA SER A 24 -26.26 -31.69 -31.37
C SER A 24 -26.68 -30.20 -31.38
N PHE A 25 -25.70 -29.32 -31.12
CA PHE A 25 -25.37 -28.10 -31.91
C PHE A 25 -26.34 -26.87 -31.86
N PRO A 26 -25.98 -25.67 -32.37
CA PRO A 26 -25.63 -24.57 -31.46
C PRO A 26 -26.39 -23.25 -31.70
N LEU A 27 -26.37 -22.33 -30.74
CA LEU A 27 -26.77 -20.93 -31.00
C LEU A 27 -25.72 -19.94 -30.49
N ILE A 28 -25.07 -19.31 -31.47
CA ILE A 28 -24.29 -18.09 -31.35
C ILE A 28 -25.26 -16.95 -31.04
N LEU A 29 -24.98 -16.16 -30.00
CA LEU A 29 -25.45 -14.78 -29.91
C LEU A 29 -24.34 -13.88 -29.37
N SER A 30 -23.90 -12.96 -30.21
CA SER A 30 -22.86 -11.99 -29.94
C SER A 30 -23.40 -10.75 -29.23
N LEU A 31 -22.60 -10.23 -28.29
CA LEU A 31 -22.39 -8.80 -27.98
C LEU A 31 -23.47 -7.80 -28.44
N HIS A 32 -24.13 -7.14 -27.48
CA HIS A 32 -23.97 -5.70 -27.23
C HIS A 32 -24.84 -5.22 -26.05
N SER A 33 -24.23 -4.54 -25.06
CA SER A 33 -24.71 -3.29 -24.45
C SER A 33 -23.84 -2.95 -23.24
N LEU A 34 -23.03 -1.89 -23.37
CA LEU A 34 -22.37 -1.24 -22.24
C LEU A 34 -23.37 -0.27 -21.61
N GLN A 35 -23.72 -0.46 -20.34
CA GLN A 35 -24.26 0.62 -19.52
C GLN A 35 -23.47 0.78 -18.23
N SER A 36 -22.85 1.95 -18.12
CA SER A 36 -22.09 2.45 -17.00
C SER A 36 -22.94 2.57 -15.74
N ILE A 37 -22.55 1.87 -14.67
CA ILE A 37 -23.03 2.17 -13.31
C ILE A 37 -22.07 3.19 -12.70
N ALA A 38 -22.57 4.40 -12.46
CA ALA A 38 -21.81 5.47 -11.82
C ALA A 38 -21.64 5.19 -10.33
N VAL A 39 -20.39 5.09 -9.87
CA VAL A 39 -20.07 5.07 -8.43
C VAL A 39 -19.93 6.51 -7.95
N SER A 40 -20.82 6.93 -7.06
CA SER A 40 -20.83 8.28 -6.48
C SER A 40 -19.68 8.46 -5.48
N CYS A 41 -18.69 9.28 -5.85
CA CYS A 41 -17.63 9.69 -4.93
C CYS A 41 -18.16 10.71 -3.90
N LEU A 42 -18.36 10.27 -2.65
CA LEU A 42 -18.51 11.16 -1.50
C LEU A 42 -17.12 11.68 -1.07
N PRO A 43 -16.91 13.00 -0.93
CA PRO A 43 -15.62 13.54 -0.52
C PRO A 43 -15.42 13.44 1.00
N LEU A 44 -14.41 12.66 1.43
CA LEU A 44 -13.96 12.63 2.82
C LEU A 44 -13.25 13.95 3.18
N ARG A 45 -13.95 14.77 3.97
CA ARG A 45 -13.53 16.12 4.39
C ARG A 45 -12.45 16.07 5.49
N ILE A 46 -11.18 15.97 5.09
CA ILE A 46 -10.05 16.12 6.02
C ILE A 46 -9.90 17.61 6.40
N LYS A 47 -10.17 17.94 7.67
CA LYS A 47 -9.86 19.26 8.25
C LYS A 47 -8.35 19.41 8.44
N ARG A 48 -7.66 20.07 7.50
CA ARG A 48 -6.31 20.60 7.74
C ARG A 48 -6.44 21.97 8.40
N GLN A 49 -6.02 22.10 9.67
CA GLN A 49 -5.96 23.39 10.34
C GLN A 49 -4.88 24.26 9.68
N GLN A 50 -5.28 25.30 8.98
CA GLN A 50 -4.41 26.41 8.61
C GLN A 50 -4.53 27.50 9.69
N GLN A 51 -3.41 27.93 10.27
CA GLN A 51 -3.39 29.15 11.08
C GLN A 51 -3.38 30.36 10.14
N PRO A 52 -4.21 31.39 10.39
CA PRO A 52 -4.17 32.62 9.61
C PRO A 52 -3.02 33.51 10.07
N TYR A 53 -2.00 33.67 9.24
CA TYR A 53 -1.05 34.78 9.39
C TYR A 53 -1.80 36.10 9.11
N ARG A 54 -1.78 37.01 10.09
CA ARG A 54 -2.39 38.34 9.98
C ARG A 54 -1.56 39.21 9.03
N SER A 55 -2.18 39.77 8.00
CA SER A 55 -1.67 40.97 7.34
C SER A 55 -1.80 42.18 8.27
N PRO A 56 -0.77 43.01 8.43
CA PRO A 56 -0.91 44.41 8.80
C PRO A 56 -0.91 45.26 7.53
N CYS A 57 -2.05 45.85 7.19
CA CYS A 57 -2.04 47.03 6.32
C CYS A 57 -1.50 48.21 7.15
N SER A 58 -0.26 48.62 6.90
CA SER A 58 0.26 49.92 7.34
C SER A 58 0.42 50.84 6.14
N SER A 59 -0.48 51.82 6.03
CA SER A 59 -0.36 52.92 5.10
C SER A 59 0.89 53.75 5.44
N PHE A 60 1.88 53.75 4.53
CA PHE A 60 2.95 54.74 4.53
C PHE A 60 2.95 55.50 3.22
N PHE A 61 2.47 56.74 3.28
CA PHE A 61 2.84 57.77 2.31
C PHE A 61 4.35 58.04 2.46
N CYS A 62 5.12 57.85 1.39
CA CYS A 62 6.45 58.44 1.27
C CYS A 62 6.43 59.43 0.10
N SER A 63 6.24 60.70 0.43
CA SER A 63 6.39 61.81 -0.50
C SER A 63 7.80 61.82 -1.10
N SER A 64 7.91 62.10 -2.38
CA SER A 64 9.19 62.45 -3.01
C SER A 64 9.78 63.69 -2.32
N SER A 65 11.01 63.59 -1.82
CA SER A 65 11.77 64.74 -1.33
C SER A 65 13.23 64.55 -1.65
N SER A 66 13.75 65.40 -2.53
CA SER A 66 15.17 65.45 -2.87
C SER A 66 15.96 66.05 -1.72
N MET A 67 16.95 65.31 -1.21
CA MET A 67 18.05 65.87 -0.43
C MET A 67 19.35 65.30 -0.98
N ALA A 68 20.13 66.15 -1.64
CA ALA A 68 21.51 65.84 -1.96
C ALA A 68 22.34 65.90 -0.67
N GLY A 69 23.07 64.83 -0.38
CA GLY A 69 23.99 64.72 0.75
C GLY A 69 24.93 63.57 0.47
N ALA A 70 26.16 63.88 0.09
CA ALA A 70 27.17 62.89 -0.20
C ALA A 70 27.80 62.39 1.11
N ASP A 71 27.79 61.07 1.32
CA ASP A 71 28.84 60.36 2.03
C ASP A 71 29.01 59.00 1.34
N ALA A 72 30.09 58.89 0.56
CA ALA A 72 30.33 57.76 -0.33
C ALA A 72 31.30 56.77 0.32
N ASP A 73 30.81 55.92 1.23
CA ASP A 73 31.59 54.77 1.73
C ASP A 73 30.74 53.59 2.27
N ALA A 74 29.75 53.13 1.48
CA ALA A 74 29.03 51.87 1.74
C ALA A 74 28.58 51.01 0.51
N PRO A 75 29.26 50.94 -0.67
CA PRO A 75 28.71 50.22 -1.84
C PRO A 75 29.11 48.73 -1.93
N ALA A 76 30.11 48.28 -1.18
CA ALA A 76 30.68 46.94 -1.34
C ALA A 76 29.86 45.82 -0.65
N ALA A 77 29.30 46.10 0.54
CA ALA A 77 28.58 45.09 1.32
C ALA A 77 27.22 44.73 0.71
N SER A 78 26.45 45.71 0.25
CA SER A 78 25.13 45.50 -0.37
C SER A 78 25.21 44.68 -1.65
N SER A 79 26.17 44.99 -2.53
CA SER A 79 26.40 44.24 -3.77
C SER A 79 26.96 42.83 -3.56
N SER A 80 27.64 42.57 -2.44
CA SER A 80 28.07 41.21 -2.05
C SER A 80 26.90 40.37 -1.52
N VAL A 81 26.01 40.95 -0.72
CA VAL A 81 24.81 40.27 -0.19
C VAL A 81 23.79 39.99 -1.29
N GLU A 82 23.56 40.93 -2.21
CA GLU A 82 22.65 40.70 -3.36
C GLU A 82 23.08 39.49 -4.21
N LYS A 83 24.39 39.33 -4.47
CA LYS A 83 24.92 38.16 -5.18
C LYS A 83 24.61 36.85 -4.45
N GLN A 84 24.77 36.81 -3.12
CA GLN A 84 24.43 35.62 -2.31
C GLN A 84 22.93 35.28 -2.42
N PHE A 85 22.05 36.29 -2.44
CA PHE A 85 20.61 36.05 -2.65
C PHE A 85 20.26 35.58 -4.06
N VAL A 86 21.00 36.00 -5.08
CA VAL A 86 20.89 35.44 -6.45
C VAL A 86 21.35 33.98 -6.48
N ASP A 87 22.50 33.67 -5.88
CA ASP A 87 23.03 32.30 -5.80
C ASP A 87 22.07 31.36 -5.05
N PHE A 88 21.51 31.81 -3.92
CA PHE A 88 20.50 31.04 -3.17
C PHE A 88 19.19 30.87 -3.97
N ARG A 89 18.80 31.84 -4.81
CA ARG A 89 17.61 31.70 -5.66
C ARG A 89 17.81 30.58 -6.67
N VAL A 90 18.94 30.55 -7.38
CA VAL A 90 19.27 29.49 -8.35
C VAL A 90 19.29 28.12 -7.66
N GLN A 91 19.96 28.00 -6.50
CA GLN A 91 19.99 26.74 -5.74
C GLN A 91 18.60 26.26 -5.29
N LEU A 92 17.67 27.17 -4.98
CA LEU A 92 16.28 26.83 -4.63
C LEU A 92 15.45 26.43 -5.85
N GLU A 93 15.67 27.06 -7.00
CA GLU A 93 15.03 26.72 -8.28
C GLU A 93 15.48 25.33 -8.77
N ASP A 94 16.78 25.04 -8.74
CA ASP A 94 17.35 23.72 -9.04
C ASP A 94 16.83 22.65 -8.08
N SER A 95 16.81 22.94 -6.77
CA SER A 95 16.24 22.05 -5.74
C SER A 95 14.75 21.79 -5.94
N GLY A 96 14.00 22.77 -6.46
CA GLY A 96 12.59 22.62 -6.83
C GLY A 96 12.42 21.70 -8.03
N SER A 97 13.14 21.97 -9.11
CA SER A 97 13.13 21.19 -10.35
C SER A 97 13.47 19.71 -10.10
N LEU A 98 14.52 19.43 -9.31
CA LEU A 98 14.89 18.07 -8.90
C LEU A 98 13.76 17.38 -8.12
N ARG A 99 13.13 18.10 -7.18
CA ARG A 99 12.05 17.54 -6.36
C ARG A 99 10.81 17.20 -7.18
N ASP A 100 10.47 18.01 -8.19
CA ASP A 100 9.31 17.76 -9.04
C ASP A 100 9.56 16.60 -10.02
N ARG A 101 10.80 16.41 -10.50
CA ARG A 101 11.22 15.19 -11.22
C ARG A 101 11.04 13.94 -10.35
N ILE A 102 11.51 13.98 -9.10
CA ILE A 102 11.38 12.89 -8.12
C ILE A 102 9.91 12.53 -7.90
N ARG A 103 9.06 13.53 -7.62
CA ARG A 103 7.62 13.32 -7.38
C ARG A 103 6.88 12.80 -8.60
N SER A 104 7.26 13.19 -9.81
CA SER A 104 6.70 12.59 -11.03
C SER A 104 6.86 11.08 -11.02
N VAL A 105 8.07 10.58 -10.70
CA VAL A 105 8.33 9.14 -10.60
C VAL A 105 7.60 8.51 -9.42
N ALA A 106 7.54 9.17 -8.26
CA ALA A 106 6.78 8.69 -7.11
C ALA A 106 5.29 8.51 -7.43
N MET A 107 4.66 9.44 -8.15
CA MET A 107 3.27 9.32 -8.60
C MET A 107 3.05 8.18 -9.61
N GLU A 108 4.04 7.90 -10.46
CA GLU A 108 4.03 6.72 -11.34
C GLU A 108 4.12 5.41 -10.53
N ILE A 109 4.96 5.35 -9.50
CA ILE A 109 5.06 4.21 -8.55
C ILE A 109 3.75 4.04 -7.77
N GLU A 110 3.14 5.12 -7.28
CA GLU A 110 1.84 5.12 -6.60
C GLU A 110 0.73 4.58 -7.54
N SER A 111 0.77 4.94 -8.82
CA SER A 111 -0.16 4.40 -9.83
C SER A 111 0.00 2.89 -10.03
N SER A 112 1.23 2.41 -10.22
CA SER A 112 1.50 0.98 -10.41
C SER A 112 1.19 0.16 -9.15
N THR A 113 1.53 0.64 -7.96
CA THR A 113 1.21 -0.04 -6.69
C THR A 113 -0.29 -0.12 -6.44
N ARG A 114 -1.09 0.92 -6.76
CA ARG A 114 -2.57 0.84 -6.73
C ARG A 114 -3.14 -0.21 -7.67
N LEU A 115 -2.62 -0.34 -8.90
CA LEU A 115 -3.06 -1.39 -9.84
C LEU A 115 -2.70 -2.79 -9.36
N MET A 116 -1.50 -2.95 -8.79
CA MET A 116 -1.04 -4.20 -8.19
C MET A 116 -1.90 -4.59 -6.96
N GLN A 117 -2.20 -3.64 -6.08
CA GLN A 117 -3.10 -3.84 -4.94
C GLN A 117 -4.52 -4.21 -5.37
N ALA A 118 -5.10 -3.50 -6.35
CA ALA A 118 -6.43 -3.80 -6.88
C ALA A 118 -6.51 -5.21 -7.49
N SER A 119 -5.42 -5.68 -8.12
CA SER A 119 -5.31 -7.04 -8.63
C SER A 119 -5.19 -8.08 -7.50
N LEU A 120 -4.43 -7.78 -6.45
CA LEU A 120 -4.26 -8.65 -5.28
C LEU A 120 -5.54 -8.82 -4.45
N LEU A 121 -6.50 -7.89 -4.49
CA LEU A 121 -7.77 -8.04 -3.77
C LEU A 121 -8.57 -9.30 -4.18
N LEU A 122 -8.31 -9.86 -5.37
CA LEU A 122 -8.91 -11.12 -5.84
C LEU A 122 -8.49 -12.34 -4.99
N VAL A 123 -7.31 -12.29 -4.34
CA VAL A 123 -6.81 -13.33 -3.41
C VAL A 123 -7.75 -13.53 -2.20
N HIS A 124 -8.59 -12.56 -1.89
CA HIS A 124 -9.60 -12.65 -0.83
C HIS A 124 -10.96 -13.21 -1.29
N GLN A 125 -11.17 -13.42 -2.60
CA GLN A 125 -12.48 -13.80 -3.16
C GLN A 125 -12.56 -15.28 -3.55
N SER A 126 -11.41 -15.93 -3.72
CA SER A 126 -11.32 -17.32 -4.18
C SER A 126 -10.16 -18.05 -3.49
N ARG A 127 -10.13 -19.37 -3.67
CA ARG A 127 -8.96 -20.17 -3.31
C ARG A 127 -7.79 -19.77 -4.21
N LEU A 128 -6.59 -19.65 -3.62
CA LEU A 128 -5.39 -19.21 -4.34
C LEU A 128 -5.12 -20.10 -5.56
N ALA A 129 -5.18 -19.51 -6.76
CA ALA A 129 -4.78 -20.11 -8.02
C ALA A 129 -3.63 -19.29 -8.63
N PRO A 130 -2.66 -19.90 -9.34
CA PRO A 130 -1.51 -19.19 -9.89
C PRO A 130 -1.89 -17.97 -10.74
N GLU A 131 -2.94 -18.09 -11.54
CA GLU A 131 -3.52 -17.05 -12.40
C GLU A 131 -3.85 -15.74 -11.67
N VAL A 132 -4.16 -15.81 -10.36
CA VAL A 132 -4.48 -14.62 -9.54
C VAL A 132 -3.23 -13.76 -9.30
N LEU A 133 -2.04 -14.36 -9.23
CA LEU A 133 -0.78 -13.67 -8.96
C LEU A 133 -0.09 -13.16 -10.23
N GLU A 134 -0.44 -13.67 -11.41
CA GLU A 134 0.16 -13.24 -12.69
C GLU A 134 -0.03 -11.74 -12.97
N LYS A 135 -1.22 -11.19 -12.72
CA LYS A 135 -1.50 -9.74 -12.91
C LYS A 135 -0.69 -8.85 -11.96
N PRO A 136 -0.65 -9.11 -10.63
CA PRO A 136 0.28 -8.44 -9.73
C PRO A 136 1.74 -8.57 -10.15
N LYS A 137 2.21 -9.77 -10.50
CA LYS A 137 3.61 -10.04 -10.87
C LYS A 137 4.04 -9.30 -12.13
N ALA A 138 3.15 -9.11 -13.10
CA ALA A 138 3.41 -8.29 -14.29
C ALA A 138 3.75 -6.82 -13.96
N GLN A 139 3.28 -6.28 -12.83
CA GLN A 139 3.62 -4.91 -12.39
C GLN A 139 5.04 -4.80 -11.82
N VAL A 140 5.66 -5.90 -11.37
CA VAL A 140 7.00 -5.89 -10.75
C VAL A 140 8.06 -5.40 -11.74
N GLY A 141 7.96 -5.77 -13.02
CA GLY A 141 8.84 -5.27 -14.07
C GLY A 141 8.73 -3.75 -14.29
N LEU A 142 7.52 -3.21 -14.20
CA LEU A 142 7.28 -1.76 -14.29
C LEU A 142 7.89 -1.04 -13.07
N LEU A 143 7.61 -1.53 -11.85
CA LEU A 143 8.22 -0.98 -10.63
C LEU A 143 9.75 -0.98 -10.72
N LYS A 144 10.36 -2.08 -11.17
CA LYS A 144 11.81 -2.18 -11.37
C LYS A 144 12.37 -1.10 -12.33
N SER A 145 11.62 -0.74 -13.37
CA SER A 145 12.00 0.35 -14.27
C SER A 145 11.85 1.74 -13.63
N LEU A 146 10.82 1.95 -12.79
CA LEU A 146 10.57 3.22 -12.11
C LEU A 146 11.61 3.49 -11.01
N TYR A 147 11.98 2.48 -10.23
CA TYR A 147 13.04 2.60 -9.22
C TYR A 147 14.42 2.86 -9.85
N LYS A 148 14.73 2.23 -11.01
CA LYS A 148 15.94 2.56 -11.78
C LYS A 148 15.95 4.03 -12.22
N ARG A 149 14.84 4.54 -12.77
CA ARG A 149 14.70 5.97 -13.14
C ARG A 149 14.82 6.91 -11.94
N LEU A 150 14.31 6.53 -10.76
CA LEU A 150 14.48 7.30 -9.52
C LEU A 150 15.96 7.32 -9.07
N ALA A 151 16.64 6.18 -9.13
CA ALA A 151 18.07 6.08 -8.84
C ALA A 151 18.93 6.91 -9.81
N GLU A 152 18.59 6.93 -11.11
CA GLU A 152 19.25 7.77 -12.12
C GLU A 152 19.13 9.26 -11.79
N ILE A 153 17.92 9.75 -11.45
CA ILE A 153 17.69 11.15 -11.05
C ILE A 153 18.54 11.53 -9.83
N LEU A 154 18.68 10.64 -8.86
CA LEU A 154 19.47 10.91 -7.64
C LEU A 154 20.98 10.80 -7.86
N ARG A 155 21.42 9.98 -8.83
CA ARG A 155 22.83 9.89 -9.23
C ARG A 155 23.35 11.19 -9.88
N GLU A 156 22.48 11.97 -10.52
CA GLU A 156 22.80 13.33 -10.98
C GLU A 156 23.06 14.32 -9.84
N SER A 157 22.71 13.98 -8.59
CA SER A 157 22.80 14.87 -7.43
C SER A 157 23.24 14.10 -6.17
N PRO A 158 24.53 13.71 -6.10
CA PRO A 158 25.03 12.82 -5.05
C PRO A 158 24.86 13.38 -3.63
N GLY A 159 24.61 12.49 -2.67
CA GLY A 159 24.42 12.83 -1.26
C GLY A 159 23.03 13.38 -0.89
N LEU A 160 22.11 13.57 -1.86
CA LEU A 160 20.78 14.13 -1.59
C LEU A 160 19.68 13.09 -1.28
N TYR A 161 20.00 11.80 -1.21
CA TYR A 161 19.06 10.70 -0.93
C TYR A 161 18.13 11.02 0.26
N TYR A 162 18.70 11.19 1.47
CA TYR A 162 17.91 11.43 2.68
C TYR A 162 17.22 12.81 2.72
N ARG A 163 17.64 13.78 1.90
CA ARG A 163 16.99 15.09 1.78
C ARG A 163 15.63 15.00 1.09
N TYR A 164 15.50 14.13 0.08
CA TYR A 164 14.28 13.96 -0.70
C TYR A 164 13.53 12.65 -0.40
N HIS A 165 14.10 11.74 0.40
CA HIS A 165 13.52 10.44 0.76
C HIS A 165 12.02 10.48 1.09
N GLY A 166 11.59 11.51 1.82
CA GLY A 166 10.19 11.72 2.18
C GLY A 166 9.21 11.95 1.01
N ASP A 167 9.68 12.20 -0.22
CA ASP A 167 8.84 12.36 -1.42
C ASP A 167 8.55 11.03 -2.16
N TRP A 168 9.18 9.90 -1.78
CA TRP A 168 8.88 8.55 -2.31
C TRP A 168 8.69 7.47 -1.22
N ARG A 169 8.84 7.85 0.06
CA ARG A 169 8.87 6.93 1.22
C ARG A 169 7.62 6.06 1.34
N SER A 170 6.43 6.68 1.22
CA SER A 170 5.15 6.00 1.35
C SER A 170 4.91 4.97 0.25
N GLU A 171 5.41 5.28 -0.94
CA GLU A 171 5.28 4.50 -2.16
C GLU A 171 6.22 3.28 -2.09
N THR A 172 7.41 3.44 -1.52
CA THR A 172 8.35 2.34 -1.21
C THR A 172 7.83 1.40 -0.14
N GLN A 173 7.35 1.92 0.99
CA GLN A 173 6.71 1.11 2.04
C GLN A 173 5.54 0.29 1.49
N THR A 174 4.72 0.89 0.62
CA THR A 174 3.59 0.23 -0.05
C THR A 174 4.06 -0.82 -1.07
N ALA A 175 5.08 -0.51 -1.88
CA ALA A 175 5.65 -1.45 -2.85
C ALA A 175 6.22 -2.69 -2.14
N VAL A 176 7.03 -2.51 -1.08
CA VAL A 176 7.57 -3.62 -0.28
C VAL A 176 6.45 -4.45 0.35
N SER A 177 5.41 -3.81 0.90
CA SER A 177 4.24 -4.51 1.46
C SER A 177 3.58 -5.45 0.45
N LEU A 178 3.39 -5.01 -0.79
CA LEU A 178 2.74 -5.79 -1.84
C LEU A 178 3.66 -6.88 -2.38
N LEU A 179 4.95 -6.61 -2.54
CA LEU A 179 5.97 -7.60 -2.94
C LEU A 179 6.13 -8.70 -1.89
N ALA A 180 6.14 -8.34 -0.61
CA ALA A 180 6.21 -9.28 0.50
C ALA A 180 4.94 -10.14 0.58
N PHE A 181 3.76 -9.57 0.33
CA PHE A 181 2.53 -10.35 0.30
C PHE A 181 2.49 -11.34 -0.87
N ILE A 182 2.91 -10.92 -2.09
CA ILE A 182 3.05 -11.83 -3.24
C ILE A 182 4.02 -12.97 -2.90
N HIS A 183 5.22 -12.65 -2.41
CA HIS A 183 6.21 -13.67 -2.06
C HIS A 183 5.66 -14.65 -1.01
N TRP A 184 5.05 -14.16 0.07
CA TRP A 184 4.47 -15.00 1.11
C TRP A 184 3.33 -15.90 0.59
N LEU A 185 2.51 -15.43 -0.36
CA LEU A 185 1.49 -16.26 -1.03
C LEU A 185 2.10 -17.36 -1.92
N GLU A 186 3.31 -17.15 -2.45
CA GLU A 186 4.03 -18.13 -3.28
C GLU A 186 4.83 -19.15 -2.45
N THR A 187 5.52 -18.70 -1.40
CA THR A 187 6.50 -19.51 -0.64
C THR A 187 6.02 -19.92 0.75
N GLY A 188 5.13 -19.14 1.37
CA GLY A 188 4.79 -19.21 2.80
C GLY A 188 5.82 -18.56 3.74
N GLU A 189 6.91 -18.01 3.20
CA GLU A 189 8.06 -17.48 3.94
C GLU A 189 8.14 -15.95 3.90
N LEU A 190 9.06 -15.37 4.68
CA LEU A 190 9.29 -13.92 4.72
C LEU A 190 10.20 -13.49 3.57
N LEU A 191 9.74 -12.56 2.73
CA LEU A 191 10.60 -11.87 1.75
C LEU A 191 11.71 -11.11 2.49
N LEU A 192 12.97 -11.47 2.27
CA LEU A 192 14.11 -10.83 2.93
C LEU A 192 14.42 -9.45 2.33
N HIS A 193 15.09 -8.58 3.10
CA HIS A 193 15.51 -7.24 2.64
C HIS A 193 16.30 -7.25 1.30
N PRO A 194 17.37 -8.05 1.10
CA PRO A 194 18.08 -8.08 -0.18
C PRO A 194 17.25 -8.66 -1.34
N GLU A 195 16.29 -9.55 -1.05
CA GLU A 195 15.36 -10.07 -2.07
C GLU A 195 14.32 -9.01 -2.48
N ALA A 196 13.93 -8.14 -1.55
CA ALA A 196 13.10 -6.97 -1.83
C ALA A 196 13.87 -5.94 -2.68
N GLU A 197 15.15 -5.69 -2.38
CA GLU A 197 16.04 -4.87 -3.23
C GLU A 197 16.15 -5.45 -4.65
N GLU A 198 16.28 -6.77 -4.80
CA GLU A 198 16.37 -7.41 -6.12
C GLU A 198 15.08 -7.23 -6.95
N LYS A 199 13.93 -7.42 -6.30
CA LYS A 199 12.60 -7.24 -6.90
C LYS A 199 12.34 -5.78 -7.31
N LEU A 200 12.85 -4.81 -6.55
CA LEU A 200 12.85 -3.39 -6.91
C LEU A 200 13.97 -3.02 -7.91
N GLY A 201 14.98 -3.88 -8.07
CA GLY A 201 16.10 -3.69 -9.01
C GLY A 201 17.22 -2.78 -8.52
N LEU A 202 17.43 -2.73 -7.21
CA LEU A 202 18.35 -1.81 -6.53
C LEU A 202 19.76 -2.37 -6.29
N ASN A 203 19.97 -3.68 -6.47
CA ASN A 203 21.22 -4.40 -6.17
C ASN A 203 22.49 -3.86 -6.86
N GLU A 204 22.33 -3.11 -7.97
CA GLU A 204 23.42 -2.60 -8.81
C GLU A 204 23.55 -1.07 -8.75
N SER A 205 22.79 -0.40 -7.88
CA SER A 205 22.73 1.07 -7.79
C SER A 205 23.19 1.59 -6.43
N ASP A 206 23.77 2.80 -6.43
CA ASP A 206 24.05 3.58 -5.21
C ASP A 206 22.78 3.94 -4.40
N PHE A 207 21.60 3.71 -4.98
CA PHE A 207 20.30 3.81 -4.35
C PHE A 207 19.93 2.45 -3.73
N THR A 208 19.84 2.38 -2.41
CA THR A 208 19.45 1.19 -1.64
C THR A 208 18.02 1.32 -1.09
N LEU A 209 17.44 0.21 -0.62
CA LEU A 209 16.19 0.19 0.13
C LEU A 209 16.47 0.48 1.60
N ASP A 210 15.92 1.59 2.13
CA ASP A 210 16.03 1.90 3.55
C ASP A 210 15.43 0.79 4.44
N VAL A 211 16.15 0.42 5.50
CA VAL A 211 15.77 -0.69 6.37
C VAL A 211 14.50 -0.37 7.16
N GLU A 212 14.28 0.90 7.55
CA GLU A 212 13.03 1.31 8.18
C GLU A 212 11.84 1.12 7.22
N ASP A 213 11.98 1.47 5.94
CA ASP A 213 10.92 1.34 4.94
C ASP A 213 10.59 -0.11 4.63
N TYR A 214 11.60 -0.99 4.59
CA TYR A 214 11.38 -2.42 4.53
C TYR A 214 10.58 -2.92 5.74
N LEU A 215 11.01 -2.60 6.97
CA LEU A 215 10.32 -3.04 8.20
C LEU A 215 8.89 -2.50 8.30
N ILE A 216 8.64 -1.27 7.85
CA ILE A 216 7.30 -0.68 7.78
C ILE A 216 6.46 -1.39 6.71
N GLY A 217 7.04 -1.72 5.55
CA GLY A 217 6.37 -2.50 4.50
C GLY A 217 5.96 -3.91 4.97
N ILE A 218 6.82 -4.59 5.73
CA ILE A 218 6.47 -5.88 6.36
C ILE A 218 5.35 -5.72 7.40
N CYS A 219 5.36 -4.64 8.21
CA CYS A 219 4.23 -4.32 9.09
C CYS A 219 2.93 -4.12 8.28
N PHE A 220 2.98 -3.45 7.13
CA PHE A 220 1.79 -3.23 6.29
C PHE A 220 1.25 -4.53 5.68
N MET A 221 2.12 -5.41 5.18
CA MET A 221 1.76 -6.73 4.68
C MET A 221 1.02 -7.54 5.74
N SER A 222 1.51 -7.49 6.99
CA SER A 222 0.93 -8.24 8.11
C SER A 222 -0.53 -7.88 8.41
N ASN A 223 -0.98 -6.66 8.05
CA ASN A 223 -2.36 -6.20 8.27
C ASN A 223 -3.37 -6.88 7.32
N GLU A 224 -2.95 -7.39 6.16
CA GLU A 224 -3.84 -8.10 5.23
C GLU A 224 -4.03 -9.58 5.63
N LEU A 225 -3.14 -10.13 6.47
CA LEU A 225 -3.17 -11.55 6.87
C LEU A 225 -4.46 -11.95 7.62
N PRO A 226 -5.00 -11.21 8.61
CA PRO A 226 -6.25 -11.58 9.27
C PRO A 226 -7.43 -11.64 8.30
N ARG A 227 -7.49 -10.67 7.38
CA ARG A 227 -8.51 -10.63 6.31
C ARG A 227 -8.35 -11.81 5.36
N TYR A 228 -7.13 -12.15 4.99
CA TYR A 228 -6.83 -13.33 4.17
C TYR A 228 -7.30 -14.62 4.85
N VAL A 229 -6.94 -14.84 6.13
CA VAL A 229 -7.30 -16.04 6.91
C VAL A 229 -8.83 -16.22 6.99
N VAL A 230 -9.58 -15.19 7.36
CA VAL A 230 -11.06 -15.26 7.46
C VAL A 230 -11.68 -15.68 6.12
N ASN A 231 -11.21 -15.09 5.01
CA ASN A 231 -11.74 -15.39 3.69
C ASN A 231 -11.34 -16.78 3.19
N GLN A 232 -10.12 -17.24 3.48
CA GLN A 232 -9.70 -18.61 3.14
C GLN A 232 -10.50 -19.67 3.91
N VAL A 233 -10.79 -19.46 5.20
CA VAL A 233 -11.71 -20.32 5.97
C VAL A 233 -13.12 -20.30 5.39
N THR A 234 -13.59 -19.14 4.91
CA THR A 234 -14.92 -18.99 4.29
C THR A 234 -15.04 -19.77 2.97
N VAL A 235 -13.97 -19.92 2.19
CA VAL A 235 -13.94 -20.79 0.99
C VAL A 235 -13.55 -22.25 1.29
N GLY A 236 -13.40 -22.62 2.56
CA GLY A 236 -13.18 -24.00 3.02
C GLY A 236 -11.72 -24.41 3.20
N ASP A 237 -10.74 -23.51 3.15
CA ASP A 237 -9.34 -23.81 3.50
C ASP A 237 -9.10 -23.64 5.01
N TYR A 238 -9.25 -24.76 5.73
CA TYR A 238 -9.06 -24.84 7.18
C TYR A 238 -7.59 -25.05 7.61
N ASP A 239 -6.68 -25.30 6.66
CA ASP A 239 -5.24 -25.43 6.95
C ASP A 239 -4.53 -24.07 6.90
N CYS A 240 -5.05 -23.11 6.14
CA CYS A 240 -4.55 -21.74 6.02
C CYS A 240 -4.34 -21.04 7.39
N PRO A 241 -5.32 -21.00 8.34
CA PRO A 241 -5.12 -20.34 9.64
C PRO A 241 -3.90 -20.86 10.42
N ARG A 242 -3.64 -22.18 10.38
CA ARG A 242 -2.48 -22.79 11.06
C ARG A 242 -1.16 -22.31 10.45
N LYS A 243 -1.08 -22.25 9.11
CA LYS A 243 0.11 -21.78 8.39
C LYS A 243 0.38 -20.30 8.68
N VAL A 244 -0.66 -19.46 8.59
CA VAL A 244 -0.55 -18.02 8.87
C VAL A 244 -0.18 -17.78 10.32
N LEU A 245 -0.81 -18.47 11.28
CA LEU A 245 -0.52 -18.30 12.70
C LEU A 245 0.94 -18.61 13.03
N LYS A 246 1.51 -19.69 12.48
CA LYS A 246 2.92 -20.02 12.65
C LYS A 246 3.81 -18.86 12.15
N PHE A 247 3.67 -18.50 10.88
CA PHE A 247 4.43 -17.41 10.25
C PHE A 247 4.31 -16.10 11.05
N PHE A 248 3.10 -15.75 11.46
CA PHE A 248 2.82 -14.48 12.15
C PHE A 248 3.37 -14.45 13.58
N THR A 249 3.39 -15.60 14.26
CA THR A 249 4.02 -15.77 15.58
C THR A 249 5.54 -15.59 15.48
N ASP A 250 6.16 -16.24 14.50
CA ASP A 250 7.60 -16.14 14.24
C ASP A 250 8.00 -14.70 13.85
N LEU A 251 7.21 -14.05 12.99
CA LEU A 251 7.39 -12.65 12.60
C LEU A 251 7.28 -11.69 13.79
N HIS A 252 6.23 -11.81 14.61
CA HIS A 252 6.05 -10.99 15.80
C HIS A 252 7.16 -11.25 16.84
N ALA A 253 7.66 -12.49 16.95
CA ALA A 253 8.82 -12.81 17.78
C ALA A 253 10.10 -12.10 17.28
N ALA A 254 10.36 -12.12 15.97
CA ALA A 254 11.50 -11.44 15.37
C ALA A 254 11.45 -9.92 15.59
N PHE A 255 10.30 -9.27 15.39
CA PHE A 255 10.15 -7.83 15.66
C PHE A 255 10.36 -7.47 17.14
N ARG A 256 10.03 -8.35 18.09
CA ARG A 256 10.36 -8.12 19.53
C ARG A 256 11.85 -8.18 19.84
N MET A 257 12.67 -8.83 19.00
CA MET A 257 14.13 -8.83 19.14
C MET A 257 14.74 -7.50 18.69
N LEU A 258 14.01 -6.70 17.88
CA LEU A 258 14.43 -5.38 17.47
C LEU A 258 14.15 -4.37 18.60
N ASN A 259 15.18 -3.68 19.07
CA ASN A 259 15.05 -2.63 20.09
C ASN A 259 14.55 -1.30 19.45
N LEU A 260 13.30 -1.33 18.97
CA LEU A 260 12.68 -0.22 18.24
C LEU A 260 12.46 1.01 19.13
N ARG A 261 12.90 2.18 18.63
CA ARG A 261 12.67 3.50 19.24
C ARG A 261 11.17 3.84 19.21
N ASN A 262 10.72 4.74 20.10
CA ASN A 262 9.33 5.23 20.11
C ASN A 262 9.02 6.17 18.93
N ASP A 263 8.87 5.60 17.74
CA ASP A 263 8.67 6.29 16.46
C ASP A 263 7.42 5.79 15.69
N PHE A 264 7.38 5.95 14.37
CA PHE A 264 6.29 5.48 13.52
C PHE A 264 6.33 3.95 13.29
N LEU A 265 7.51 3.37 13.08
CA LEU A 265 7.68 1.93 12.92
C LEU A 265 7.23 1.21 14.19
N ARG A 266 7.60 1.72 15.37
CA ARG A 266 7.13 1.16 16.64
C ARG A 266 5.61 1.19 16.79
N LYS A 267 4.94 2.27 16.39
CA LYS A 267 3.46 2.35 16.40
C LYS A 267 2.81 1.33 15.46
N LYS A 268 3.47 0.98 14.35
CA LYS A 268 2.98 -0.05 13.41
C LYS A 268 3.19 -1.45 13.98
N PHE A 269 4.37 -1.73 14.52
CA PHE A 269 4.65 -2.98 15.23
C PHE A 269 3.71 -3.19 16.44
N ASP A 270 3.48 -2.17 17.28
CA ASP A 270 2.58 -2.26 18.43
C ASP A 270 1.11 -2.57 18.05
N GLY A 271 0.74 -2.34 16.78
CA GLY A 271 -0.55 -2.73 16.19
C GLY A 271 -0.64 -4.22 15.84
N MET A 272 0.48 -4.81 15.39
CA MET A 272 0.59 -6.20 14.91
C MET A 272 0.01 -7.24 15.88
N LYS A 273 0.13 -7.00 17.19
CA LYS A 273 -0.43 -7.88 18.23
C LYS A 273 -1.96 -8.06 18.17
N TYR A 274 -2.69 -7.08 17.64
CA TYR A 274 -4.15 -7.18 17.47
C TYR A 274 -4.51 -8.03 16.25
N ASP A 275 -3.69 -7.98 15.21
CA ASP A 275 -3.86 -8.78 14.00
C ASP A 275 -3.43 -10.23 14.21
N LEU A 276 -2.35 -10.47 14.96
CA LEU A 276 -1.98 -11.80 15.45
C LEU A 276 -3.13 -12.43 16.25
N ARG A 277 -3.71 -11.70 17.23
CA ARG A 277 -4.85 -12.20 18.01
C ARG A 277 -6.05 -12.57 17.14
N ARG A 278 -6.38 -11.78 16.10
CA ARG A 278 -7.47 -12.12 15.17
C ARG A 278 -7.22 -13.45 14.45
N VAL A 279 -5.97 -13.72 14.06
CA VAL A 279 -5.59 -15.00 13.45
C VAL A 279 -5.64 -16.15 14.47
N GLU A 280 -5.21 -15.93 15.71
CA GLU A 280 -5.34 -16.89 16.82
C GLU A 280 -6.81 -17.26 17.08
N GLU A 281 -7.71 -16.27 17.15
CA GLU A 281 -9.15 -16.45 17.34
C GLU A 281 -9.78 -17.30 16.23
N VAL A 282 -9.44 -17.03 14.96
CA VAL A 282 -9.94 -17.82 13.82
C VAL A 282 -9.37 -19.25 13.81
N TYR A 283 -8.09 -19.44 14.17
CA TYR A 283 -7.51 -20.78 14.28
C TYR A 283 -8.13 -21.58 15.43
N TYR A 284 -8.38 -20.95 16.59
CA TYR A 284 -9.10 -21.55 17.71
C TYR A 284 -10.51 -22.00 17.28
N ASP A 285 -11.24 -21.14 16.55
CA ASP A 285 -12.57 -21.46 16.03
C ASP A 285 -12.57 -22.67 15.08
N VAL A 286 -11.55 -22.80 14.22
CA VAL A 286 -11.36 -23.97 13.35
C VAL A 286 -11.02 -25.23 14.15
N LYS A 287 -10.14 -25.13 15.16
CA LYS A 287 -9.69 -26.27 15.97
C LYS A 287 -10.81 -26.81 16.86
N ILE A 288 -11.58 -25.95 17.54
CA ILE A 288 -12.67 -26.40 18.44
C ILE A 288 -13.84 -27.04 17.70
N ARG A 289 -14.08 -26.65 16.43
CA ARG A 289 -15.09 -27.27 15.56
C ARG A 289 -14.59 -28.56 14.86
N GLY A 290 -13.31 -28.89 15.00
CA GLY A 290 -12.72 -30.08 14.37
C GLY A 290 -12.68 -30.03 12.84
N LEU A 291 -12.57 -28.83 12.26
CA LEU A 291 -12.63 -28.63 10.79
C LEU A 291 -11.27 -28.86 10.10
N SER A 292 -10.17 -28.88 10.85
CA SER A 292 -8.83 -29.16 10.32
C SER A 292 -8.67 -30.64 9.95
N ALA A 293 -8.18 -30.91 8.74
CA ALA A 293 -7.99 -32.28 8.24
C ALA A 293 -6.92 -33.08 9.02
N THR A 294 -5.99 -32.39 9.68
CA THR A 294 -4.96 -32.99 10.55
C THR A 294 -5.43 -33.01 12.01
N ARG A 295 -5.41 -34.18 12.64
CA ARG A 295 -5.55 -34.33 14.10
C ARG A 295 -4.15 -34.36 14.73
N ASP A 296 -3.66 -33.16 15.07
CA ASP A 296 -2.48 -32.91 15.91
C ASP A 296 -2.89 -32.37 17.30
#